data_AF-F0YNX0-F1
#
_entry.id   AF-F0YNX0-F1
#
_cell.length_a   1.000
_cell.length_b   1.000
_cell.length_c   1.000
_cell.angle_alpha   90.00
_cell.angle_beta   90.00
_cell.angle_gamma   90.00
#
_symmetry.space_group_name_H-M   'P 1'
#
loop_
_entity.id
_entity.type
_entity.pdbx_description
1 polymer ?
#
loop_
_entity_poly.entity_id
_entity_poly.type
_entity_poly.pdbx_seq_one_letter_code
_entity_poly.pdbx_strand_id
1 'polypeptide(L)' 'VKGAWQPEEDNKVIELVSKLGAKKWSTIASHLPGRIGKQCRERWHNHLNP' A
#
# COMPACT_ATOMS: atom_id res chain seq x y z
N VAL A 1 13.76 7.34 4.33
CA VAL A 1 13.49 5.97 3.82
C VAL A 1 12.78 5.20 4.94
N LYS A 2 11.56 4.73 4.71
CA LYS A 2 10.83 3.91 5.70
C LYS A 2 11.25 2.44 5.52
N GLY A 3 11.48 1.72 6.61
CA GLY A 3 12.02 0.36 6.63
C GLY A 3 11.02 -0.73 6.20
N ALA A 4 11.15 -1.91 6.80
CA ALA A 4 10.27 -3.05 6.54
C ALA A 4 8.77 -2.69 6.70
N TRP A 5 7.92 -3.38 5.94
CA TRP A 5 6.47 -3.22 6.03
C TRP A 5 5.97 -3.82 7.33
N GLN A 6 5.20 -3.03 8.08
CA GLN A 6 4.51 -3.52 9.27
C GLN A 6 3.16 -4.15 8.89
N PRO A 7 2.66 -5.14 9.64
CA PRO A 7 1.36 -5.77 9.38
C PRO A 7 0.20 -4.76 9.28
N GLU A 8 0.24 -3.68 10.07
CA GLU A 8 -0.77 -2.63 10.04
C GLU A 8 -0.74 -1.85 8.73
N GLU A 9 0.45 -1.64 8.15
CA GLU A 9 0.59 -1.00 6.85
C GLU A 9 0.04 -1.90 5.74
N ASP A 10 0.32 -3.21 5.80
CA ASP A 10 -0.19 -4.19 4.84
C ASP A 10 -1.72 -4.27 4.88
N ASN A 11 -2.29 -4.35 6.09
CA ASN A 11 -3.75 -4.31 6.29
C ASN A 11 -4.36 -3.05 5.69
N LYS A 12 -3.71 -1.89 5.87
CA LYS A 12 -4.16 -0.62 5.30
C LYS A 12 -4.11 -0.64 3.76
N VAL A 13 -3.05 -1.19 3.17
CA VAL A 13 -2.93 -1.33 1.71
C VAL A 13 -4.06 -2.22 1.19
N ILE A 14 -4.30 -3.39 1.81
CA ILE A 14 -5.38 -4.31 1.42
C ILE A 14 -6.75 -3.63 1.50
N GLU A 15 -7.04 -2.96 2.61
CA GLU A 15 -8.30 -2.22 2.81
C GLU A 15 -8.51 -1.15 1.73
N LEU A 16 -7.48 -0.33 1.48
CA LEU A 16 -7.58 0.78 0.53
C LEU A 16 -7.63 0.29 -0.92
N VAL A 17 -6.92 -0.78 -1.27
CA VAL A 17 -7.00 -1.41 -2.58
C VAL A 17 -8.40 -2.02 -2.80
N SER A 18 -8.98 -2.67 -1.78
CA SER A 18 -10.35 -3.16 -1.85
C SER A 18 -11.37 -2.04 -2.08
N LYS A 19 -11.16 -0.85 -1.51
CA LYS A 19 -12.08 0.30 -1.63
C LYS A 19 -11.87 1.13 -2.91
N LEU A 20 -10.62 1.34 -3.32
CA LEU A 20 -10.25 2.30 -4.39
C LEU A 20 -9.84 1.59 -5.70
N GLY A 21 -9.58 0.29 -5.63
CA GLY A 21 -8.95 -0.50 -6.69
C GLY A 21 -7.42 -0.34 -6.74
N ALA A 22 -6.75 -1.35 -7.30
CA ALA A 22 -5.29 -1.42 -7.47
C ALA A 22 -4.74 -0.50 -8.58
N LYS A 23 -5.19 0.76 -8.60
CA LYS A 23 -4.82 1.78 -9.60
C LYS A 23 -4.51 3.16 -9.01
N LYS A 24 -5.09 3.50 -7.86
CA LYS A 24 -4.95 4.82 -7.23
C LYS A 24 -3.83 4.87 -6.19
N TRP A 25 -2.61 4.47 -6.59
CA TRP A 25 -1.49 4.29 -5.66
C TRP A 25 -1.06 5.57 -4.93
N SER A 26 -1.13 6.73 -5.58
CA SER A 26 -0.85 8.02 -4.93
C SER A 26 -1.83 8.33 -3.81
N THR A 27 -3.13 8.01 -4.01
CA THR A 27 -4.17 8.15 -2.99
C THR A 27 -4.02 7.12 -1.89
N ILE A 28 -3.63 5.89 -2.21
CA ILE A 28 -3.36 4.86 -1.18
C ILE A 28 -2.20 5.32 -0.29
N ALA A 29 -1.12 5.81 -0.89
CA ALA A 29 0.06 6.27 -0.17
C ALA A 29 -0.21 7.50 0.72
N SER A 30 -1.17 8.38 0.36
CA SER A 30 -1.53 9.53 1.21
C SER A 30 -2.11 9.12 2.57
N HIS A 31 -2.56 7.85 2.71
CA HIS A 31 -3.06 7.28 3.97
C HIS A 31 -1.99 6.48 4.73
N LEU A 32 -0.78 6.37 4.18
CA LEU A 32 0.34 5.62 4.74
C LEU A 32 1.54 6.56 4.93
N PRO A 33 1.64 7.22 6.10
CA PRO A 33 2.71 8.18 6.37
C PRO A 33 4.09 7.57 6.11
N GLY A 34 4.91 8.23 5.30
CA GLY A 34 6.26 7.76 4.96
C GLY A 34 6.32 6.65 3.91
N ARG A 35 5.19 6.24 3.31
CA ARG A 35 5.16 5.41 2.09
C ARG A 35 4.79 6.27 0.89
N ILE A 36 5.31 5.91 -0.28
CA ILE A 36 4.94 6.53 -1.55
C ILE A 36 4.19 5.54 -2.45
N GLY A 37 3.50 6.07 -3.47
CA GLY A 37 2.66 5.25 -4.36
C GLY A 37 3.40 4.07 -5.00
N LYS A 38 4.65 4.27 -5.45
CA LYS A 38 5.49 3.21 -5.99
C LYS A 38 5.65 2.04 -5.01
N GLN A 39 5.94 2.35 -3.74
CA GLN A 39 6.14 1.32 -2.71
C GLN A 39 4.84 0.56 -2.42
N CYS A 40 3.69 1.26 -2.37
CA CYS A 40 2.39 0.61 -2.14
C CYS A 40 2.03 -0.33 -3.30
N ARG A 41 2.30 0.08 -4.54
CA ARG A 41 2.10 -0.76 -5.74
C ARG A 41 2.97 -2.00 -5.69
N GLU A 42 4.28 -1.83 -5.45
CA GLU A 42 5.22 -2.95 -5.37
C GLU A 42 4.86 -3.92 -4.25
N ARG A 43 4.48 -3.39 -3.08
CA ARG A 43 4.06 -4.22 -1.94
C ARG A 43 2.81 -5.04 -2.28
N TRP A 44 1.82 -4.41 -2.92
CA TRP A 44 0.62 -5.10 -3.37
C TRP A 44 0.95 -6.26 -4.33
N HIS A 45 1.58 -5.96 -5.46
CA HIS A 45 1.80 -6.96 -6.51
C HIS A 45 2.80 -8.05 -6.13
N ASN A 46 3.78 -7.77 -5.26
CA ASN A 46 4.81 -8.74 -4.91
C ASN A 46 4.46 -9.58 -3.67
N HIS A 47 3.55 -9.11 -2.80
CA HIS A 47 3.36 -9.74 -1.49
C HIS A 47 1.91 -9.82 -0.97
N LEU A 48 1.00 -8.91 -1.36
CA LEU A 48 -0.33 -8.81 -0.74
C LEU A 48 -1.49 -9.16 -1.67
N ASN A 49 -1.27 -9.15 -2.99
CA ASN A 49 -2.27 -9.55 -3.96
C ASN A 49 -2.44 -11.08 -3.89
N PRO A 50 -3.58 -11.60 -3.40
CA PRO A 50 -3.84 -13.03 -3.34
C PRO A 50 -3.86 -13.68 -4.74
#